data_AF-A0A927U6V5-F1
#
_entry.id   AF-A0A927U6V5-F1
#
_cell.length_a   1.000
_cell.length_b   1.000
_cell.length_c   1.000
_cell.angle_alpha   90.00
_cell.angle_beta   90.00
_cell.angle_gamma   90.00
#
_symmetry.space_group_name_H-M   'P 1'
#
loop_
_entity.id
_entity.type
_entity.pdbx_description
1 polymer ?
#
loop_
_entity_poly.entity_id
_entity_poly.type
_entity_poly.pdbx_seq_one_letter_code
_entity_poly.pdbx_strand_id
1 'polypeptide(L)'
;MTGIKCEIKVVSRQKMGRETETTTEVYAGTYLDRGDKKYLSYKRHTEDGDIDCLLSYGAGKMTLSQQGGLKSKLEFIPGKKTDNLYQTPMGNMTVPVYTRGLSIHDKKDTIEIMLDYDIATRDAIRTLMEITVRIMDNKQ
;
A
#
# COMPACT_ATOMS: atom_id res chain seq x y z
N MET A 1 18.60 1.97 -14.02
CA MET A 1 18.57 2.81 -12.80
C MET A 1 18.05 1.94 -11.67
N THR A 2 18.94 1.48 -10.80
CA THR A 2 18.62 0.66 -9.63
C THR A 2 18.13 1.61 -8.53
N GLY A 3 16.96 1.38 -7.95
CA GLY A 3 16.45 2.26 -6.89
C GLY A 3 17.26 2.13 -5.58
N ILE A 4 16.97 3.01 -4.62
CA ILE A 4 17.67 3.08 -3.34
C ILE A 4 17.07 2.02 -2.40
N LYS A 5 17.91 1.23 -1.72
CA LYS A 5 17.41 0.24 -0.76
C LYS A 5 16.70 0.95 0.40
N CYS A 6 15.63 0.36 0.90
CA CYS A 6 14.89 0.89 2.04
C CYS A 6 14.30 -0.23 2.90
N GLU A 7 14.02 0.09 4.15
CA GLU A 7 13.16 -0.68 5.03
C GLU A 7 11.76 -0.07 4.99
N ILE A 8 10.73 -0.90 4.84
CA ILE A 8 9.33 -0.48 4.77
C ILE A 8 8.60 -1.14 5.93
N LYS A 9 8.09 -0.34 6.86
CA LYS A 9 7.20 -0.78 7.93
C LYS A 9 5.77 -0.41 7.59
N VAL A 10 4.86 -1.36 7.66
CA VAL A 10 3.43 -1.16 7.45
C VAL A 10 2.70 -1.52 8.74
N VAL A 11 1.93 -0.57 9.28
CA VAL A 11 1.02 -0.79 10.40
C VAL A 11 -0.39 -0.60 9.88
N SER A 12 -1.21 -1.63 9.96
CA SER A 12 -2.60 -1.58 9.52
C SER A 12 -3.52 -1.81 10.70
N ARG A 13 -4.46 -0.90 10.93
CA ARG A 13 -5.55 -1.06 11.89
C ARG A 13 -6.86 -1.21 11.14
N GLN A 14 -7.48 -2.37 11.25
CA GLN A 14 -8.73 -2.69 10.59
C GLN A 14 -9.86 -2.77 11.62
N LYS A 15 -11.00 -2.14 11.31
CA LYS A 15 -12.21 -2.20 12.12
C LYS A 15 -13.35 -2.76 11.29
N MET A 16 -13.96 -3.83 11.79
CA MET A 16 -15.14 -4.46 11.20
C MET A 16 -16.20 -4.62 12.31
N GLY A 17 -17.26 -3.83 12.23
CA GLY A 17 -18.26 -3.76 13.32
C GLY A 17 -17.65 -3.34 14.66
N ARG A 18 -17.64 -4.27 15.64
CA ARG A 18 -17.05 -4.06 16.97
C ARG A 18 -15.62 -4.57 17.09
N GLU A 19 -15.17 -5.36 16.12
CA GLU A 19 -13.83 -5.95 16.14
C GLU A 19 -12.81 -4.95 15.61
N THR A 20 -11.62 -4.97 16.20
CA THR A 20 -10.48 -4.17 15.74
C THR A 20 -9.24 -5.04 15.79
N GLU A 21 -8.56 -5.12 14.67
CA GLU A 21 -7.30 -5.84 14.51
C GLU A 21 -6.20 -4.84 14.17
N THR A 22 -4.98 -5.10 14.65
CA THR A 22 -3.80 -4.33 14.26
C THR A 22 -2.69 -5.29 13.87
N THR A 23 -2.16 -5.10 12.66
CA THR A 23 -1.05 -5.88 12.11
C THR A 23 0.15 -4.96 11.89
N THR A 24 1.35 -5.47 12.13
CA THR A 24 2.60 -4.78 11.81
C THR A 24 3.48 -5.71 10.98
N GLU A 25 3.91 -5.25 9.81
CA GLU A 25 4.78 -5.97 8.90
C GLU A 25 6.00 -5.10 8.55
N VAL A 26 7.16 -5.73 8.36
CA VAL A 26 8.40 -5.04 7.97
C VAL A 26 9.01 -5.77 6.78
N TYR A 27 9.42 -5.00 5.76
CA TYR A 27 9.96 -5.52 4.52
C TYR A 27 11.23 -4.79 4.13
N ALA A 28 12.15 -5.53 3.50
CA ALA A 28 13.18 -4.93 2.68
C ALA A 28 12.57 -4.55 1.32
N GLY A 29 12.91 -3.36 0.82
CA GLY A 29 12.37 -2.86 -0.43
C GLY A 29 13.30 -1.90 -1.15
N THR A 30 12.77 -1.29 -2.20
CA THR A 30 13.46 -0.30 -3.03
C THR A 30 12.58 0.92 -3.20
N TYR A 31 13.16 2.10 -3.01
CA TYR A 31 12.58 3.40 -3.28
C TYR A 31 13.12 3.96 -4.60
N LEU A 32 12.25 4.56 -5.40
CA LEU A 32 12.62 5.25 -6.63
C LEU A 32 11.82 6.55 -6.76
N ASP A 33 12.54 7.66 -6.94
CA ASP A 33 11.97 8.97 -7.25
C ASP A 33 12.14 9.25 -8.75
N ARG A 34 11.06 9.56 -9.46
CA ARG A 34 11.07 10.00 -10.86
C ARG A 34 10.56 11.43 -11.04
N GLY A 35 10.55 12.23 -9.97
CA GLY A 35 10.06 13.61 -9.99
C GLY A 35 8.57 13.68 -9.68
N ASP A 36 7.73 13.57 -10.70
CA ASP A 36 6.27 13.69 -10.56
C ASP A 36 5.63 12.47 -9.86
N LYS A 37 6.32 11.34 -9.90
CA LYS A 37 5.87 10.08 -9.33
C LYS A 37 7.00 9.34 -8.62
N LYS A 38 6.68 8.85 -7.43
CA LYS A 38 7.56 8.06 -6.57
C LYS A 38 7.04 6.63 -6.45
N TYR A 39 7.94 5.71 -6.16
CA TYR A 39 7.68 4.28 -6.14
C TYR A 39 8.35 3.61 -4.95
N LEU A 40 7.63 2.69 -4.31
CA LEU A 40 8.13 1.77 -3.31
C LEU A 40 7.81 0.35 -3.76
N SER A 41 8.83 -0.47 -3.94
CA SER A 41 8.66 -1.88 -4.30
C SER A 41 9.17 -2.78 -3.19
N TYR A 42 8.39 -3.78 -2.82
CA TYR A 42 8.75 -4.79 -1.82
C TYR A 42 8.04 -6.10 -2.15
N LYS A 43 8.43 -7.16 -1.45
CA LYS A 43 7.87 -8.49 -1.64
C LYS A 43 7.28 -8.99 -0.33
N ARG A 44 6.07 -9.56 -0.40
CA ARG A 44 5.44 -10.27 0.72
C ARG A 44 5.63 -11.76 0.49
N HIS A 45 6.09 -12.46 1.51
CA HIS A 45 6.17 -13.92 1.50
C HIS A 45 4.90 -14.45 2.17
N THR A 46 4.08 -15.17 1.43
CA THR A 46 2.85 -15.79 1.91
C THR A 46 2.94 -17.31 1.76
N GLU A 47 2.04 -18.05 2.43
CA GLU A 47 1.98 -19.52 2.28
C GLU A 47 1.72 -19.94 0.83
N ASP A 48 0.93 -19.14 0.10
CA ASP A 48 0.58 -19.36 -1.31
C ASP A 48 1.63 -18.85 -2.31
N GLY A 49 2.76 -18.35 -1.80
CA GLY A 49 3.89 -17.87 -2.59
C GLY A 49 4.19 -16.37 -2.42
N ASP A 50 5.12 -15.90 -3.23
CA ASP A 50 5.57 -14.51 -3.21
C ASP A 50 4.57 -13.59 -3.89
N ILE A 51 4.34 -12.41 -3.28
CA ILE A 51 3.56 -11.33 -3.85
C ILE A 51 4.44 -10.10 -3.98
N ASP A 52 4.74 -9.71 -5.23
CA ASP A 52 5.39 -8.46 -5.56
C ASP A 52 4.42 -7.30 -5.37
N CYS A 53 4.80 -6.35 -4.52
CA CYS A 53 4.02 -5.17 -4.19
C CYS A 53 4.72 -3.92 -4.72
N LEU A 54 3.97 -3.10 -5.47
CA LEU A 54 4.40 -1.81 -5.96
C LEU A 54 3.42 -0.73 -5.51
N LEU A 55 3.87 0.10 -4.57
CA LEU A 55 3.22 1.36 -4.25
C LEU A 55 3.76 2.45 -5.18
N SER A 56 2.86 3.25 -5.73
CA SER A 56 3.25 4.46 -6.45
C SER A 56 2.38 5.61 -6.05
N TYR A 57 2.96 6.78 -5.86
CA TYR A 57 2.24 7.96 -5.39
C TYR A 57 2.79 9.23 -6.03
N GLY A 58 1.91 10.23 -6.14
CA GLY A 58 2.16 11.48 -6.84
C GLY A 58 0.84 12.13 -7.23
N ALA A 59 0.83 13.45 -7.48
CA ALA A 59 -0.36 14.21 -7.86
C ALA A 59 -1.58 13.98 -6.94
N GLY A 60 -1.36 13.86 -5.62
CA GLY A 60 -2.43 13.70 -4.62
C GLY A 60 -3.13 12.34 -4.60
N LYS A 61 -2.57 11.31 -5.25
CA LYS A 61 -3.12 9.95 -5.26
C LYS A 61 -2.04 8.91 -4.99
N MET A 62 -2.48 7.71 -4.63
CA MET A 62 -1.64 6.54 -4.46
C MET A 62 -2.24 5.32 -5.17
N THR A 63 -1.41 4.41 -5.64
CA THR A 63 -1.81 3.13 -6.21
C THR A 63 -0.98 2.03 -5.57
N LEU A 64 -1.64 0.94 -5.16
CA LEU A 64 -0.98 -0.32 -4.78
C LEU A 64 -1.26 -1.35 -5.86
N SER A 65 -0.21 -1.87 -6.49
CA SER A 65 -0.30 -3.02 -7.40
C SER A 65 0.31 -4.24 -6.73
N GLN A 66 -0.37 -5.37 -6.80
CA GLN A 66 0.10 -6.65 -6.27
C GLN A 66 0.11 -7.68 -7.41
N GLN A 67 1.19 -8.44 -7.52
CA GLN A 67 1.35 -9.50 -8.52
C GLN A 67 1.94 -10.76 -7.87
N GLY A 68 1.41 -11.93 -8.21
CA GLY A 68 1.79 -13.21 -7.61
C GLY A 68 0.59 -14.17 -7.63
N GLY A 69 0.41 -14.96 -6.57
CA GLY A 69 -0.78 -15.80 -6.37
C GLY A 69 -2.11 -15.03 -6.33
N LEU A 70 -2.03 -13.70 -6.12
CA LEU A 70 -3.09 -12.73 -6.30
C LEU A 70 -2.60 -11.61 -7.21
N LYS A 71 -3.45 -11.16 -8.14
CA LYS A 71 -3.21 -9.94 -8.91
C LYS A 71 -4.26 -8.89 -8.59
N SER A 72 -3.83 -7.72 -8.13
CA SER A 72 -4.73 -6.62 -7.79
C SER A 72 -4.12 -5.27 -8.13
N LYS A 73 -4.99 -4.28 -8.33
CA LYS A 73 -4.59 -2.87 -8.43
C LYS A 73 -5.62 -2.03 -7.67
N LEU A 74 -5.18 -1.42 -6.57
CA LEU A 74 -5.97 -0.51 -5.78
C LEU A 74 -5.59 0.93 -6.08
N GLU A 75 -6.57 1.79 -6.31
CA GLU A 75 -6.38 3.23 -6.49
C GLU A 75 -6.99 4.01 -5.32
N PHE A 76 -6.15 4.79 -4.64
CA PHE A 76 -6.52 5.60 -3.50
C PHE A 76 -6.52 7.08 -3.89
N ILE A 77 -7.71 7.68 -3.91
CA ILE A 77 -7.92 9.08 -4.27
C ILE A 77 -8.84 9.69 -3.20
N PRO A 78 -8.34 10.62 -2.36
CA PRO A 78 -9.12 11.22 -1.28
C PRO A 78 -10.49 11.74 -1.75
N GLY A 79 -11.54 11.40 -1.00
CA GLY A 79 -12.92 11.78 -1.29
C GLY A 79 -13.57 11.02 -2.45
N LYS A 80 -12.91 10.02 -3.04
CA LYS A 80 -13.47 9.23 -4.15
C LYS A 80 -13.59 7.76 -3.80
N LYS A 81 -14.62 7.16 -4.41
CA LYS A 81 -14.80 5.71 -4.51
C LYS A 81 -14.15 5.21 -5.80
N THR A 82 -13.37 4.14 -5.71
CA THR A 82 -12.77 3.43 -6.84
C THR A 82 -13.22 1.98 -6.83
N ASP A 83 -13.49 1.40 -8.01
CA ASP A 83 -13.82 -0.01 -8.14
C ASP A 83 -12.56 -0.77 -8.57
N ASN A 84 -12.01 -1.59 -7.67
CA ASN A 84 -10.69 -2.18 -7.82
C ASN A 84 -10.81 -3.66 -8.16
N LEU A 85 -10.12 -4.09 -9.23
CA LEU A 85 -10.17 -5.47 -9.69
C LEU A 85 -9.16 -6.33 -8.92
N TYR A 86 -9.67 -7.42 -8.34
CA TYR A 86 -8.90 -8.50 -7.76
C TYR A 86 -9.07 -9.73 -8.64
N GLN A 87 -7.96 -10.29 -9.10
CA GLN A 87 -7.93 -11.53 -9.87
C GLN A 87 -7.36 -12.62 -8.98
N THR A 88 -8.24 -13.53 -8.56
CA THR A 88 -7.86 -14.73 -7.79
C THR A 88 -7.97 -15.96 -8.68
N PRO A 89 -7.37 -17.10 -8.30
CA PRO A 89 -7.56 -18.36 -9.01
C PRO A 89 -9.03 -18.79 -9.15
N MET A 90 -9.89 -18.38 -8.21
CA MET A 90 -11.33 -18.70 -8.22
C MET A 90 -12.16 -17.76 -9.10
N GLY A 91 -11.57 -16.67 -9.59
CA GLY A 91 -12.23 -15.71 -10.47
C GLY A 91 -11.91 -14.26 -10.12
N ASN A 92 -12.49 -13.37 -10.93
CA ASN A 92 -12.34 -11.94 -10.75
C ASN A 92 -13.38 -11.42 -9.74
N MET A 93 -12.94 -10.58 -8.81
CA MET A 93 -13.78 -9.86 -7.86
C MET A 93 -13.56 -8.36 -8.02
N THR A 94 -14.64 -7.58 -7.98
CA THR A 94 -14.56 -6.12 -7.92
C THR A 94 -14.78 -5.67 -6.49
N VAL A 95 -13.80 -4.95 -5.94
CA VAL A 95 -13.79 -4.48 -4.57
C VAL A 95 -13.84 -2.96 -4.57
N PRO A 96 -14.96 -2.34 -4.17
CA PRO A 96 -15.04 -0.91 -4.09
C PRO A 96 -14.31 -0.37 -2.86
N VAL A 97 -13.52 0.68 -3.04
CA VAL A 97 -12.76 1.33 -1.97
C VAL A 97 -13.08 2.82 -1.95
N TYR A 98 -13.45 3.34 -0.79
CA TYR A 98 -13.61 4.78 -0.57
C TYR A 98 -12.42 5.32 0.23
N THR A 99 -11.65 6.25 -0.34
CA THR A 99 -10.49 6.83 0.37
C THR A 99 -10.94 8.06 1.15
N ARG A 100 -10.87 8.00 2.48
CA ARG A 100 -11.19 9.11 3.38
C ARG A 100 -10.07 10.13 3.44
N GLY A 101 -8.82 9.67 3.45
CA GLY A 101 -7.65 10.53 3.54
C GLY A 101 -6.39 9.84 3.06
N LEU A 102 -5.49 10.64 2.50
CA LEU A 102 -4.13 10.26 2.14
C LEU A 102 -3.22 11.42 2.51
N SER A 103 -2.27 11.19 3.41
CA SER A 103 -1.19 12.11 3.73
C SER A 103 0.15 11.46 3.41
N ILE A 104 1.05 12.22 2.80
CA ILE A 104 2.38 11.76 2.43
C ILE A 104 3.37 12.84 2.83
N HIS A 105 4.35 12.48 3.65
CA HIS A 105 5.40 13.36 4.12
C HIS A 105 6.76 12.76 3.76
N ASP A 106 7.38 13.32 2.73
CA ASP A 106 8.76 13.02 2.37
C ASP A 106 9.70 13.84 3.25
N LYS A 107 10.53 13.14 4.04
CA LYS A 107 11.65 13.71 4.78
C LYS A 107 12.96 13.23 4.12
N LYS A 108 14.09 13.73 4.59
CA LYS A 108 15.41 13.44 4.00
C LYS A 108 15.70 11.93 3.93
N ASP A 109 15.51 11.23 5.05
CA ASP A 109 15.88 9.82 5.21
C ASP A 109 14.66 8.92 5.47
N THR A 110 13.46 9.52 5.57
CA THR A 110 12.22 8.79 5.85
C THR A 110 11.05 9.29 5.01
N ILE A 111 10.12 8.38 4.71
CA ILE A 111 8.85 8.71 4.08
C ILE A 111 7.74 8.19 4.99
N GLU A 112 6.77 9.06 5.30
CA GLU A 112 5.61 8.71 6.12
C GLU A 112 4.34 8.84 5.27
N ILE A 113 3.61 7.74 5.13
CA ILE A 113 2.33 7.68 4.42
C ILE A 113 1.25 7.28 5.41
N MET A 114 0.18 8.06 5.46
CA MET A 114 -1.05 7.72 6.20
C MET A 114 -2.20 7.62 5.23
N LEU A 115 -2.91 6.49 5.25
CA LEU A 115 -4.03 6.21 4.38
C LEU A 115 -5.22 5.74 5.24
N ASP A 116 -6.34 6.47 5.16
CA ASP A 116 -7.63 6.10 5.76
C ASP A 116 -8.60 5.75 4.64
N TYR A 117 -9.11 4.52 4.62
CA TYR A 117 -10.01 4.05 3.59
C TYR A 117 -11.00 3.01 4.10
N ASP A 118 -12.14 2.94 3.43
CA ASP A 118 -13.16 1.92 3.65
C ASP A 118 -13.18 0.95 2.47
N ILE A 119 -13.18 -0.35 2.77
CA ILE A 119 -13.51 -1.39 1.79
C ILE A 119 -15.01 -1.64 1.88
N ALA A 120 -15.72 -1.44 0.77
CA ALA A 120 -17.17 -1.61 0.70
C ALA A 120 -17.52 -3.09 0.52
N THR A 121 -17.48 -3.84 1.60
CA THR A 121 -18.06 -5.17 1.76
C THR A 121 -19.47 -5.06 2.40
N ARG A 122 -20.14 -6.19 2.66
CA ARG A 122 -21.43 -6.22 3.37
C ARG A 122 -21.35 -5.52 4.74
N ASP A 123 -20.26 -5.77 5.45
CA ASP A 123 -19.89 -5.10 6.70
C ASP A 123 -18.65 -4.25 6.44
N ALA A 124 -18.85 -2.95 6.22
CA ALA A 124 -17.78 -2.05 5.82
C ALA A 124 -16.53 -2.19 6.71
N ILE A 125 -15.38 -2.47 6.07
CA ILE A 125 -14.10 -2.62 6.75
C ILE A 125 -13.38 -1.28 6.66
N ARG A 126 -13.23 -0.60 7.79
CA ARG A 126 -12.44 0.64 7.86
C ARG A 126 -11.00 0.31 8.18
N THR A 127 -10.07 0.83 7.37
CA THR A 127 -8.64 0.59 7.53
C THR A 127 -7.90 1.92 7.67
N LEU A 128 -7.13 2.05 8.74
CA LEU A 128 -6.06 3.05 8.84
C LEU A 128 -4.73 2.33 8.60
N MET A 129 -4.03 2.74 7.55
CA MET A 129 -2.73 2.19 7.17
C MET A 129 -1.66 3.28 7.31
N GLU A 130 -0.64 2.98 8.09
CA GLU A 130 0.54 3.82 8.29
C GLU A 130 1.75 3.10 7.70
N ILE A 131 2.41 3.74 6.73
CA ILE A 131 3.61 3.20 6.08
C ILE A 131 4.77 4.13 6.43
N THR A 132 5.78 3.58 7.08
CA THR A 132 7.05 4.28 7.35
C THR A 132 8.14 3.64 6.51
N VAL A 133 8.79 4.42 5.67
CA VAL A 133 9.93 4.00 4.88
C VAL A 133 11.18 4.63 5.47
N ARG A 134 12.23 3.83 5.68
CA ARG A 134 13.57 4.30 6.01
C ARG A 134 14.50 4.06 4.82
N ILE A 135 15.01 5.13 4.24
CA ILE A 135 15.94 5.06 3.12
C ILE A 135 17.31 4.66 3.67
N MET A 136 17.85 3.55 3.18
CA MET A 136 19.18 3.07 3.55
C MET A 136 20.17 3.66 2.55
N ASP A 137 20.52 4.94 2.73
CA ASP A 137 21.50 5.60 1.87
C ASP A 137 22.88 4.98 2.15
N ASN A 138 23.45 4.29 1.15
CA ASN A 138 24.79 3.71 1.22
C ASN A 138 25.82 4.81 0.95
N LYS A 139 25.91 5.81 1.83
CA LYS A 139 27.08 6.69 1.86
C LYS A 139 28.13 6.06 2.77
N GLN A 140 28.98 5.23 2.17
CA GLN A 140 30.35 4.98 2.62
C GLN A 140 31.30 5.55 1.58
#